data_AF-A0A418XUJ1-F1
#
_entry.id   AF-A0A418XUJ1-F1
#
_cell.length_a   1.000
_cell.length_b   1.000
_cell.length_c   1.000
_cell.angle_alpha   90.00
_cell.angle_beta   90.00
_cell.angle_gamma   90.00
#
_symmetry.space_group_name_H-M   'P 1'
#
loop_
_entity.id
_entity.type
_entity.pdbx_description
1 polymer ?
#
loop_
_entity_poly.entity_id
_entity_poly.type
_entity_poly.pdbx_seq_one_letter_code
_entity_poly.pdbx_strand_id
1 'polypeptide(L)'
;MCWISLVTTCTSWIVPLASCPGRWPSMMICCTLQTNRIANKLPCDRHDLRPANTKRKRMKQPWFWVWGLMLALLAGHALADERDDKIARLLNLAGAEELISGLADSVIAGLEQAQQSAQGEDAERGEVMLHVAKESFLPEVIYQQVFEAVSVALQDDQLETLLLWYQSPLGKRITEMEVEAASPASGQAMMQNATALLSNQPMMEKAAQFDALLHLTDYNMALQKRMFIAAQLHVRTLHNPDQPADSRELAALFEPRRAMFTEQTRNMVMLSFAHTYRELPPEKLESYLDFLSTPSARQFNEATRMGLEAGLDLVFEDYIAGLAEL
;
A
#
# COMPACT_ATOMS: atom_id res chain seq x y z
N MET A 1 10.57 -7.38 4.55
CA MET A 1 9.15 -7.44 4.93
C MET A 1 8.58 -8.64 4.20
N CYS A 2 7.96 -9.60 4.88
CA CYS A 2 7.47 -10.81 4.21
C CYS A 2 6.03 -10.57 3.74
N TRP A 3 5.86 -10.20 2.47
CA TRP A 3 4.58 -9.73 1.89
C TRP A 3 3.54 -10.85 1.67
N ILE A 4 3.92 -12.10 1.88
CA ILE A 4 3.23 -13.30 1.39
C ILE A 4 1.95 -13.62 2.20
N SER A 5 1.87 -13.17 3.45
CA SER A 5 0.68 -13.41 4.28
C SER A 5 -0.55 -12.60 3.86
N LEU A 6 -0.40 -11.46 3.15
CA LEU A 6 -1.57 -10.71 2.68
C LEU A 6 -2.33 -11.47 1.57
N VAL A 7 -1.59 -12.05 0.62
CA VAL A 7 -2.15 -12.68 -0.59
C VAL A 7 -3.03 -13.89 -0.25
N THR A 8 -2.61 -14.72 0.71
CA THR A 8 -3.36 -15.93 1.10
C THR A 8 -4.55 -15.67 2.02
N THR A 9 -4.59 -14.51 2.68
CA THR A 9 -5.68 -14.15 3.58
C THR A 9 -6.89 -13.60 2.81
N CYS A 10 -6.68 -12.88 1.70
CA CYS A 10 -7.79 -12.28 0.92
C CYS A 10 -8.70 -13.32 0.25
N THR A 11 -8.17 -14.45 -0.21
CA THR A 11 -8.95 -15.46 -0.95
C THR A 11 -9.91 -16.28 -0.08
N SER A 12 -9.73 -16.30 1.24
CA SER A 12 -10.51 -17.18 2.14
C SER A 12 -11.80 -16.57 2.67
N TRP A 13 -12.07 -15.28 2.41
CA TRP A 13 -13.15 -14.52 3.04
C TRP A 13 -14.30 -14.13 2.12
N ILE A 14 -14.20 -14.46 0.85
CA ILE A 14 -15.17 -14.06 -0.15
C ILE A 14 -16.17 -15.22 -0.36
N VAL A 15 -17.38 -15.06 0.20
CA VAL A 15 -18.67 -15.78 -0.02
C VAL A 15 -19.19 -16.66 1.15
N PRO A 16 -20.52 -16.65 1.50
CA PRO A 16 -21.64 -15.82 1.01
C PRO A 16 -22.34 -14.96 2.08
N LEU A 17 -22.47 -13.66 1.79
CA LEU A 17 -23.57 -12.79 2.25
C LEU A 17 -24.66 -12.82 1.18
N ALA A 18 -25.46 -13.90 1.14
CA ALA A 18 -26.57 -14.03 0.19
C ALA A 18 -27.84 -14.44 0.94
N SER A 19 -28.59 -13.46 1.46
CA SER A 19 -30.05 -13.55 1.67
C SER A 19 -30.60 -12.34 2.42
N CYS A 20 -31.22 -11.38 1.71
CA CYS A 20 -32.38 -10.61 2.23
C CYS A 20 -33.07 -9.83 1.09
N PRO A 21 -34.37 -10.06 0.81
CA PRO A 21 -35.10 -9.40 -0.27
C PRO A 21 -35.83 -8.13 0.22
N GLY A 22 -35.77 -7.03 -0.53
CA GLY A 22 -36.48 -5.78 -0.19
C GLY A 22 -36.59 -4.80 -1.37
N ARG A 23 -37.83 -4.59 -1.82
CA ARG A 23 -38.31 -3.87 -3.01
C ARG A 23 -38.23 -2.33 -2.84
N TRP A 24 -37.83 -1.59 -3.88
CA TRP A 24 -37.86 -0.11 -3.95
C TRP A 24 -38.67 0.42 -5.15
N PRO A 25 -39.26 1.64 -5.09
CA PRO A 25 -39.72 2.38 -6.26
C PRO A 25 -38.83 3.60 -6.60
N SER A 26 -38.76 3.86 -7.90
CA SER A 26 -37.98 4.89 -8.62
C SER A 26 -38.33 6.34 -8.30
N MET A 27 -37.36 7.26 -8.40
CA MET A 27 -37.56 8.57 -9.04
C MET A 27 -36.25 9.32 -9.40
N MET A 28 -36.19 9.77 -10.65
CA MET A 28 -35.26 10.75 -11.23
C MET A 28 -35.44 12.17 -10.62
N ILE A 29 -34.44 13.05 -10.74
CA ILE A 29 -34.50 14.29 -11.56
C ILE A 29 -33.17 15.09 -11.58
N CYS A 30 -32.86 15.50 -12.80
CA CYS A 30 -31.86 16.41 -13.38
C CYS A 30 -31.80 17.85 -12.79
N CYS A 31 -30.62 18.50 -12.80
CA CYS A 31 -30.46 19.87 -13.37
C CYS A 31 -29.01 20.37 -13.51
N THR A 32 -28.86 21.26 -14.49
CA THR A 32 -27.65 21.73 -15.20
C THR A 32 -27.18 23.17 -14.85
N LEU A 33 -25.87 23.42 -15.10
CA LEU A 33 -25.18 24.60 -15.67
C LEU A 33 -25.36 26.02 -15.06
N GLN A 34 -24.25 26.79 -14.90
CA GLN A 34 -23.94 27.95 -15.77
C GLN A 34 -22.55 28.61 -15.48
N THR A 35 -21.95 29.15 -16.55
CA THR A 35 -20.65 29.83 -16.67
C THR A 35 -20.77 31.36 -16.63
N ASN A 36 -19.68 32.11 -16.33
CA ASN A 36 -19.43 33.41 -16.99
C ASN A 36 -17.98 33.96 -16.86
N ARG A 37 -17.57 34.73 -17.87
CA ARG A 37 -16.20 35.24 -18.16
C ARG A 37 -16.33 36.69 -18.65
N ILE A 38 -15.59 37.69 -18.13
CA ILE A 38 -15.43 39.04 -18.75
C ILE A 38 -14.02 39.61 -18.52
N ALA A 39 -13.56 40.41 -19.49
CA ALA A 39 -12.19 40.80 -19.84
C ALA A 39 -11.72 42.23 -19.43
N ASN A 40 -10.40 42.42 -19.57
CA ASN A 40 -9.52 43.60 -19.58
C ASN A 40 -10.05 45.01 -19.95
N LYS A 41 -9.39 46.06 -19.40
CA LYS A 41 -8.81 47.21 -20.13
C LYS A 41 -7.90 48.11 -19.26
N LEU A 42 -6.77 48.53 -19.81
CA LEU A 42 -5.80 49.56 -19.34
C LEU A 42 -6.03 50.89 -20.09
N PRO A 43 -5.58 52.04 -19.54
CA PRO A 43 -5.22 53.18 -20.38
C PRO A 43 -3.79 53.71 -20.14
N CYS A 44 -3.25 54.28 -21.22
CA CYS A 44 -2.01 55.06 -21.30
C CYS A 44 -2.21 56.49 -20.78
N ASP A 45 -1.15 57.11 -20.24
CA ASP A 45 -0.95 58.56 -20.37
C ASP A 45 0.53 58.95 -20.24
N ARG A 46 0.92 60.00 -20.98
CA ARG A 46 2.30 60.48 -21.18
C ARG A 46 2.30 62.01 -21.06
N HIS A 47 3.09 62.57 -20.13
CA HIS A 47 3.67 63.94 -20.06
C HIS A 47 4.47 63.99 -18.72
N ASP A 48 5.60 64.64 -18.49
CA ASP A 48 6.36 65.68 -19.18
C ASP A 48 7.80 65.73 -18.60
N LEU A 49 8.70 66.46 -19.27
CA LEU A 49 10.16 66.53 -19.03
C LEU A 49 10.60 67.48 -17.89
N ARG A 50 11.69 67.13 -17.18
CA ARG A 50 12.79 68.05 -16.77
C ARG A 50 13.97 67.28 -16.11
N PRO A 51 15.24 67.66 -16.35
CA PRO A 51 16.39 66.93 -15.82
C PRO A 51 16.92 67.55 -14.52
N ALA A 52 17.17 66.71 -13.51
CA ALA A 52 17.87 67.11 -12.28
C ALA A 52 19.11 66.25 -12.07
N ASN A 53 20.25 66.93 -12.15
CA ASN A 53 21.60 66.48 -11.90
C ASN A 53 21.74 65.87 -10.48
N THR A 54 22.02 64.57 -10.37
CA THR A 54 22.37 63.95 -9.08
C THR A 54 23.52 62.94 -9.24
N LYS A 55 24.45 63.06 -8.29
CA LYS A 55 25.74 62.39 -8.18
C LYS A 55 25.60 60.86 -8.19
N ARG A 56 26.40 60.17 -9.02
CA ARG A 56 26.62 58.71 -8.96
C ARG A 56 27.12 58.31 -7.57
N LYS A 57 26.23 57.81 -6.71
CA LYS A 57 26.62 56.89 -5.62
C LYS A 57 26.88 55.53 -6.25
N ARG A 58 28.10 55.00 -6.11
CA ARG A 58 28.41 53.59 -6.40
C ARG A 58 27.52 52.71 -5.52
N MET A 59 26.42 52.19 -6.07
CA MET A 59 25.72 51.05 -5.47
C MET A 59 26.67 49.85 -5.56
N LYS A 60 27.18 49.40 -4.41
CA LYS A 60 27.80 48.08 -4.32
C LYS A 60 26.69 47.07 -4.61
N GLN A 61 26.77 46.43 -5.77
CA GLN A 61 25.74 45.52 -6.26
C GLN A 61 25.59 44.31 -5.32
N PRO A 62 24.35 43.95 -4.91
CA PRO A 62 24.07 42.70 -4.18
C PRO A 62 24.04 41.46 -5.09
N TRP A 63 24.47 41.57 -6.35
CA TRP A 63 24.43 40.51 -7.38
C TRP A 63 25.07 39.20 -6.92
N PHE A 64 26.15 39.26 -6.13
CA PHE A 64 26.82 38.07 -5.60
C PHE A 64 25.94 37.23 -4.65
N TRP A 65 24.99 37.84 -3.94
CA TRP A 65 24.08 37.10 -3.04
C TRP A 65 22.98 36.36 -3.80
N VAL A 66 22.48 36.94 -4.89
CA VAL A 66 21.44 36.32 -5.73
C VAL A 66 22.00 35.11 -6.47
N TRP A 67 23.23 35.18 -6.97
CA TRP A 67 23.89 34.05 -7.63
C TRP A 67 24.30 32.93 -6.67
N GLY A 68 24.75 33.29 -5.45
CA GLY A 68 25.02 32.29 -4.41
C GLY A 68 23.76 31.53 -3.97
N LEU A 69 22.62 32.21 -3.88
CA LEU A 69 21.34 31.60 -3.52
C LEU A 69 20.79 30.69 -4.64
N MET A 70 20.98 31.08 -5.91
CA MET A 70 20.58 30.28 -7.06
C MET A 70 21.44 29.01 -7.24
N LEU A 71 22.75 29.08 -6.96
CA LEU A 71 23.64 27.91 -6.96
C LEU A 71 23.35 26.93 -5.81
N ALA A 72 22.96 27.43 -4.63
CA ALA A 72 22.58 26.58 -3.51
C ALA A 72 21.25 25.82 -3.78
N LEU A 73 20.30 26.43 -4.49
CA LEU A 73 19.05 25.78 -4.89
C LEU A 73 19.26 24.67 -5.93
N LEU A 74 20.16 24.89 -6.90
CA LEU A 74 20.50 23.89 -7.93
C LEU A 74 21.21 22.65 -7.35
N ALA A 75 22.09 22.83 -6.36
CA ALA A 75 22.77 21.71 -5.70
C ALA A 75 21.81 20.84 -4.86
N GLY A 76 20.76 21.44 -4.29
CA GLY A 76 19.75 20.70 -3.52
C GLY A 76 18.91 19.76 -4.38
N HIS A 77 18.60 20.13 -5.63
CA HIS A 77 17.82 19.28 -6.53
C HIS A 77 18.61 18.07 -7.03
N ALA A 78 19.90 18.23 -7.35
CA ALA A 78 20.74 17.13 -7.82
C ALA A 78 20.99 16.05 -6.74
N LEU A 79 21.10 16.45 -5.47
CA LEU A 79 21.27 15.50 -4.35
C LEU A 79 19.97 14.78 -3.97
N ALA A 80 18.83 15.45 -4.11
CA ALA A 80 17.52 14.81 -3.92
C ALA A 80 17.28 13.73 -4.98
N ASP A 81 17.61 14.03 -6.24
CA ASP A 81 17.48 13.10 -7.38
C ASP A 81 18.33 11.82 -7.17
N GLU A 82 19.61 11.96 -6.77
CA GLU A 82 20.48 10.79 -6.49
C GLU A 82 19.97 9.93 -5.31
N ARG A 83 19.43 10.58 -4.27
CA ARG A 83 18.91 9.87 -3.10
C ARG A 83 17.63 9.12 -3.44
N ASP A 84 16.73 9.76 -4.19
CA ASP A 84 15.48 9.17 -4.64
C ASP A 84 15.74 7.96 -5.56
N ASP A 85 16.73 8.04 -6.45
CA ASP A 85 17.22 6.92 -7.26
C ASP A 85 17.70 5.73 -6.41
N LYS A 86 18.43 6.00 -5.32
CA LYS A 86 18.89 4.96 -4.40
C LYS A 86 17.73 4.31 -3.65
N ILE A 87 16.71 5.06 -3.28
CA ILE A 87 15.51 4.52 -2.62
C ILE A 87 14.70 3.68 -3.60
N ALA A 88 14.46 4.16 -4.81
CA ALA A 88 13.80 3.40 -5.86
C ALA A 88 14.55 2.07 -6.12
N ARG A 89 15.88 2.14 -6.20
CA ARG A 89 16.72 0.95 -6.33
C ARG A 89 16.63 0.01 -5.13
N LEU A 90 16.62 0.52 -3.90
CA LEU A 90 16.44 -0.29 -2.70
C LEU A 90 15.09 -1.03 -2.74
N LEU A 91 14.01 -0.32 -3.05
CA LEU A 91 12.66 -0.90 -3.12
C LEU A 91 12.54 -1.96 -4.22
N ASN A 92 13.13 -1.69 -5.39
CA ASN A 92 13.17 -2.68 -6.47
C ASN A 92 13.99 -3.92 -6.05
N LEU A 93 15.16 -3.74 -5.44
CA LEU A 93 15.95 -4.87 -4.93
C LEU A 93 15.26 -5.64 -3.79
N ALA A 94 14.34 -5.00 -3.06
CA ALA A 94 13.52 -5.63 -2.06
C ALA A 94 12.26 -6.31 -2.62
N GLY A 95 12.04 -6.23 -3.95
CA GLY A 95 10.87 -6.82 -4.64
C GLY A 95 9.56 -6.06 -4.40
N ALA A 96 9.62 -4.78 -4.00
CA ALA A 96 8.43 -4.03 -3.63
C ALA A 96 7.41 -3.92 -4.78
N GLU A 97 7.88 -3.76 -6.02
CA GLU A 97 7.02 -3.63 -7.19
C GLU A 97 6.21 -4.91 -7.44
N GLU A 98 6.88 -6.06 -7.51
CA GLU A 98 6.25 -7.36 -7.73
C GLU A 98 5.31 -7.74 -6.58
N LEU A 99 5.70 -7.46 -5.34
CA LEU A 99 4.92 -7.82 -4.16
C LEU A 99 3.68 -6.93 -3.99
N ILE A 100 3.78 -5.64 -4.33
CA ILE A 100 2.63 -4.72 -4.31
C ILE A 100 1.68 -5.02 -5.46
N SER A 101 2.20 -5.30 -6.66
CA SER A 101 1.36 -5.72 -7.79
C SER A 101 0.63 -7.02 -7.46
N GLY A 102 1.34 -8.02 -6.94
CA GLY A 102 0.75 -9.30 -6.54
C GLY A 102 -0.33 -9.15 -5.46
N LEU A 103 -0.19 -8.17 -4.56
CA LEU A 103 -1.22 -7.84 -3.57
C LEU A 103 -2.50 -7.32 -4.25
N ALA A 104 -2.40 -6.33 -5.13
CA ALA A 104 -3.55 -5.79 -5.85
C ALA A 104 -4.23 -6.88 -6.69
N ASP A 105 -3.45 -7.67 -7.42
CA ASP A 105 -3.93 -8.80 -8.22
C ASP A 105 -4.68 -9.83 -7.36
N SER A 106 -4.22 -10.08 -6.12
CA SER A 106 -4.87 -11.02 -5.21
C SER A 106 -6.27 -10.57 -4.77
N VAL A 107 -6.46 -9.26 -4.58
CA VAL A 107 -7.77 -8.68 -4.24
C VAL A 107 -8.71 -8.84 -5.44
N ILE A 108 -8.24 -8.48 -6.63
CA ILE A 108 -9.01 -8.61 -7.88
C ILE A 108 -9.39 -10.07 -8.13
N ALA A 109 -8.42 -11.00 -8.06
CA ALA A 109 -8.67 -12.43 -8.25
C ALA A 109 -9.68 -13.00 -7.25
N GLY A 110 -9.63 -12.54 -6.00
CA GLY A 110 -10.62 -12.90 -4.98
C GLY A 110 -12.04 -12.48 -5.36
N LEU A 111 -12.20 -11.26 -5.88
CA LEU A 111 -13.49 -10.74 -6.36
C LEU A 111 -13.96 -11.49 -7.63
N GLU A 112 -13.05 -11.82 -8.54
CA GLU A 112 -13.36 -12.65 -9.71
C GLU A 112 -13.88 -14.02 -9.31
N GLN A 113 -13.26 -14.67 -8.33
CA GLN A 113 -13.71 -15.95 -7.80
C GLN A 113 -15.11 -15.85 -7.15
N ALA A 114 -15.39 -14.75 -6.46
CA ALA A 114 -16.72 -14.44 -5.92
C ALA A 114 -17.77 -14.42 -7.03
N GLN A 115 -17.46 -13.66 -8.09
CA GLN A 115 -18.36 -13.38 -9.20
C GLN A 115 -18.68 -14.67 -9.97
N GLN A 116 -17.69 -15.55 -10.18
CA GLN A 116 -17.90 -16.86 -10.81
C GLN A 116 -18.88 -17.75 -10.07
N SER A 117 -19.03 -17.55 -8.75
CA SER A 117 -19.93 -18.33 -7.89
C SER A 117 -21.29 -17.65 -7.66
N ALA A 118 -21.46 -16.39 -8.09
CA ALA A 118 -22.66 -15.60 -7.86
C ALA A 118 -23.77 -15.92 -8.89
N GLN A 119 -25.04 -15.77 -8.50
CA GLN A 119 -26.19 -15.97 -9.39
C GLN A 119 -27.23 -14.86 -9.22
N GLY A 120 -27.97 -14.58 -10.30
CA GLY A 120 -29.06 -13.60 -10.28
C GLY A 120 -28.56 -12.17 -10.00
N GLU A 121 -29.28 -11.44 -9.14
CA GLU A 121 -28.98 -10.06 -8.77
C GLU A 121 -27.60 -9.90 -8.09
N ASP A 122 -27.09 -10.96 -7.45
CA ASP A 122 -25.76 -10.97 -6.85
C ASP A 122 -24.63 -11.01 -7.90
N ALA A 123 -24.90 -11.56 -9.09
CA ALA A 123 -23.93 -11.60 -10.19
C ALA A 123 -23.73 -10.22 -10.83
N GLU A 124 -24.83 -9.49 -11.07
CA GLU A 124 -24.79 -8.12 -11.61
C GLU A 124 -24.07 -7.16 -10.64
N ARG A 125 -24.38 -7.26 -9.34
CA ARG A 125 -23.66 -6.52 -8.30
C ARG A 125 -22.18 -6.89 -8.24
N GLY A 126 -21.86 -8.18 -8.33
CA GLY A 126 -20.49 -8.68 -8.34
C GLY A 126 -19.66 -8.15 -9.51
N GLU A 127 -20.24 -8.04 -10.71
CA GLU A 127 -19.56 -7.45 -11.88
C GLU A 127 -19.22 -5.97 -11.68
N VAL A 128 -20.16 -5.21 -11.12
CA VAL A 128 -19.95 -3.79 -10.79
C VAL A 128 -18.85 -3.63 -9.74
N MET A 129 -18.88 -4.42 -8.66
CA MET A 129 -17.85 -4.40 -7.62
C MET A 129 -16.48 -4.75 -8.19
N LEU A 130 -16.41 -5.78 -9.04
CA LEU A 130 -15.16 -6.18 -9.69
C LEU A 130 -14.62 -5.07 -10.61
N HIS A 131 -15.49 -4.38 -11.33
CA HIS A 131 -15.10 -3.27 -12.20
C HIS A 131 -14.51 -2.11 -11.39
N VAL A 132 -15.20 -1.64 -10.34
CA VAL A 132 -14.70 -0.57 -9.48
C VAL A 132 -13.40 -0.98 -8.80
N ALA A 133 -13.27 -2.24 -8.36
CA ALA A 133 -12.03 -2.72 -7.76
C ALA A 133 -10.85 -2.65 -8.74
N LYS A 134 -11.05 -2.98 -10.02
CA LYS A 134 -10.01 -2.86 -11.05
C LYS A 134 -9.59 -1.42 -11.33
N GLU A 135 -10.46 -0.45 -11.10
CA GLU A 135 -10.16 0.98 -11.27
C GLU A 135 -9.50 1.59 -10.03
N SER A 136 -9.85 1.11 -8.83
CA SER A 136 -9.36 1.67 -7.57
C SER A 136 -8.10 1.02 -7.01
N PHE A 137 -7.91 -0.29 -7.15
CA PHE A 137 -6.74 -1.00 -6.59
C PHE A 137 -5.51 -0.85 -7.49
N LEU A 138 -4.97 0.36 -7.56
CA LEU A 138 -3.82 0.70 -8.38
C LEU A 138 -2.49 0.45 -7.62
N PRO A 139 -1.63 -0.48 -8.08
CA PRO A 139 -0.34 -0.77 -7.45
C PRO A 139 0.56 0.46 -7.33
N GLU A 140 0.50 1.38 -8.30
CA GLU A 140 1.34 2.58 -8.36
C GLU A 140 1.02 3.54 -7.21
N VAL A 141 -0.25 3.64 -6.80
CA VAL A 141 -0.67 4.45 -5.65
C VAL A 141 -0.07 3.89 -4.37
N ILE A 142 -0.12 2.56 -4.21
CA ILE A 142 0.45 1.89 -3.04
C ILE A 142 1.98 2.02 -3.03
N TYR A 143 2.62 1.81 -4.17
CA TYR A 143 4.07 1.94 -4.32
C TYR A 143 4.54 3.35 -3.96
N GLN A 144 3.84 4.39 -4.42
CA GLN A 144 4.19 5.77 -4.12
C GLN A 144 4.17 6.06 -2.61
N GLN A 145 3.18 5.54 -1.88
CA GLN A 145 3.12 5.70 -0.42
C GLN A 145 4.24 4.95 0.30
N VAL A 146 4.62 3.76 -0.18
CA VAL A 146 5.81 3.03 0.30
C VAL A 146 7.09 3.83 0.05
N PHE A 147 7.24 4.37 -1.16
CA PHE A 147 8.38 5.19 -1.54
C PHE A 147 8.51 6.40 -0.64
N GLU A 148 7.44 7.16 -0.43
CA GLU A 148 7.43 8.35 0.42
C GLU A 148 7.76 8.02 1.89
N ALA A 149 7.15 6.98 2.44
CA ALA A 149 7.39 6.57 3.82
C ALA A 149 8.85 6.16 4.04
N VAL A 150 9.43 5.37 3.12
CA VAL A 150 10.84 4.96 3.18
C VAL A 150 11.77 6.15 2.99
N SER A 151 11.43 7.06 2.07
CA SER A 151 12.19 8.28 1.79
C SER A 151 12.29 9.19 3.00
N VAL A 152 11.24 9.30 3.80
CA VAL A 152 11.23 10.10 5.04
C VAL A 152 11.98 9.39 6.17
N ALA A 153 11.85 8.07 6.25
CA ALA A 153 12.29 7.29 7.40
C ALA A 153 13.78 6.96 7.42
N LEU A 154 14.41 6.77 6.25
CA LEU A 154 15.79 6.28 6.16
C LEU A 154 16.83 7.40 6.14
N GLN A 155 17.87 7.24 6.95
CA GLN A 155 19.09 8.03 6.85
C GLN A 155 20.02 7.45 5.76
N ASP A 156 20.93 8.27 5.24
CA ASP A 156 21.78 7.89 4.11
C ASP A 156 22.70 6.70 4.44
N ASP A 157 23.22 6.60 5.67
CA ASP A 157 24.04 5.47 6.12
C ASP A 157 23.24 4.17 6.22
N GLN A 158 21.96 4.27 6.64
CA GLN A 158 21.03 3.15 6.66
C GLN A 158 20.69 2.69 5.24
N LEU A 159 20.45 3.64 4.33
CA LEU A 159 20.17 3.36 2.91
C LEU A 159 21.33 2.61 2.24
N GLU A 160 22.57 3.05 2.44
CA GLU A 160 23.76 2.36 1.91
C GLU A 160 23.92 0.95 2.52
N THR A 161 23.68 0.82 3.83
CA THR A 161 23.71 -0.49 4.51
C THR A 161 22.69 -1.47 3.92
N LEU A 162 21.46 -0.99 3.68
CA LEU A 162 20.39 -1.79 3.11
C LEU A 162 20.68 -2.17 1.66
N LEU A 163 21.15 -1.22 0.84
CA LEU A 163 21.56 -1.48 -0.54
C LEU A 163 22.64 -2.57 -0.62
N LEU A 164 23.66 -2.51 0.24
CA LEU A 164 24.69 -3.55 0.30
C LEU A 164 24.12 -4.93 0.66
N TRP A 165 23.17 -4.99 1.59
CA TRP A 165 22.55 -6.25 1.99
C TRP A 165 21.69 -6.85 0.86
N TYR A 166 20.79 -6.05 0.28
CA TYR A 166 19.88 -6.52 -0.78
C TYR A 166 20.65 -6.83 -2.09
N GLN A 167 21.84 -6.26 -2.30
CA GLN A 167 22.72 -6.63 -3.42
C GLN A 167 23.51 -7.92 -3.18
N SER A 168 23.60 -8.40 -1.93
CA SER A 168 24.32 -9.62 -1.59
C SER A 168 23.66 -10.87 -2.20
N PRO A 169 24.41 -11.97 -2.40
CA PRO A 169 23.82 -13.22 -2.90
C PRO A 169 22.68 -13.75 -2.02
N LEU A 170 22.76 -13.56 -0.69
CA LEU A 170 21.70 -13.96 0.21
C LEU A 170 20.48 -13.05 0.09
N GLY A 171 20.67 -11.73 0.08
CA GLY A 171 19.57 -10.76 -0.06
C GLY A 171 18.76 -10.98 -1.34
N LYS A 172 19.44 -11.15 -2.47
CA LYS A 172 18.79 -11.48 -3.76
C LYS A 172 18.00 -12.79 -3.69
N ARG A 173 18.60 -13.85 -3.12
CA ARG A 173 17.93 -15.15 -3.00
C ARG A 173 16.69 -15.07 -2.10
N ILE A 174 16.75 -14.28 -1.03
CA ILE A 174 15.57 -14.03 -0.17
C ILE A 174 14.47 -13.35 -0.98
N THR A 175 14.77 -12.25 -1.68
CA THR A 175 13.78 -11.53 -2.50
C THR A 175 13.19 -12.42 -3.58
N GLU A 176 13.99 -13.21 -4.29
CA GLU A 176 13.50 -14.18 -5.28
C GLU A 176 12.51 -15.18 -4.69
N MET A 177 12.82 -15.75 -3.51
CA MET A 177 11.91 -16.67 -2.83
C MET A 177 10.63 -15.98 -2.36
N GLU A 178 10.73 -14.74 -1.86
CA GLU A 178 9.57 -13.96 -1.41
C GLU A 178 8.63 -13.63 -2.58
N VAL A 179 9.18 -13.21 -3.73
CA VAL A 179 8.41 -12.94 -4.95
C VAL A 179 7.80 -14.22 -5.53
N GLU A 180 8.55 -15.32 -5.60
CA GLU A 180 8.03 -16.61 -6.06
C GLU A 180 6.87 -17.09 -5.17
N ALA A 181 7.02 -16.92 -3.85
CA ALA A 181 6.03 -17.31 -2.86
C ALA A 181 4.76 -16.46 -2.89
N ALA A 182 4.83 -15.22 -3.40
CA ALA A 182 3.65 -14.37 -3.61
C ALA A 182 2.77 -14.80 -4.80
N SER A 183 3.22 -15.74 -5.64
CA SER A 183 2.42 -16.20 -6.78
C SER A 183 1.22 -17.08 -6.37
N PRO A 184 0.10 -17.05 -7.13
CA PRO A 184 -1.06 -17.90 -6.84
C PRO A 184 -0.74 -19.40 -6.82
N ALA A 185 0.13 -19.86 -7.70
CA ALA A 185 0.57 -21.25 -7.76
C ALA A 185 1.32 -21.67 -6.48
N SER A 186 2.12 -20.76 -5.92
CA SER A 186 2.83 -21.01 -4.68
C SER A 186 1.89 -21.11 -3.48
N GLY A 187 0.84 -20.28 -3.43
CA GLY A 187 -0.23 -20.39 -2.43
C GLY A 187 -0.93 -21.75 -2.46
N GLN A 188 -1.21 -22.29 -3.64
CA GLN A 188 -1.77 -23.65 -3.77
C GLN A 188 -0.79 -24.72 -3.30
N ALA A 189 0.49 -24.61 -3.69
CA ALA A 189 1.53 -25.55 -3.27
C ALA A 189 1.74 -25.53 -1.74
N MET A 190 1.65 -24.36 -1.11
CA MET A 190 1.70 -24.22 0.35
C MET A 190 0.58 -25.00 1.01
N MET A 191 -0.67 -24.84 0.53
CA MET A 191 -1.82 -25.55 1.10
C MET A 191 -1.76 -27.06 0.87
N GLN A 192 -1.29 -27.51 -0.31
CA GLN A 192 -1.09 -28.94 -0.60
C GLN A 192 -0.05 -29.58 0.32
N ASN A 193 0.97 -28.83 0.73
CA ASN A 193 2.05 -29.31 1.59
C ASN A 193 1.87 -28.91 3.07
N ALA A 194 0.71 -28.36 3.45
CA ALA A 194 0.51 -27.76 4.77
C ALA A 194 0.84 -28.73 5.92
N THR A 195 0.36 -29.97 5.85
CA THR A 195 0.64 -30.99 6.88
C THR A 195 2.13 -31.26 7.05
N ALA A 196 2.89 -31.33 5.94
CA ALA A 196 4.33 -31.56 5.98
C ALA A 196 5.08 -30.36 6.55
N LEU A 197 4.69 -29.14 6.16
CA LEU A 197 5.25 -27.89 6.66
C LEU A 197 4.99 -27.72 8.16
N LEU A 198 3.76 -27.96 8.63
CA LEU A 198 3.38 -27.89 10.05
C LEU A 198 4.11 -28.94 10.90
N SER A 199 4.48 -30.08 10.31
CA SER A 199 5.22 -31.14 11.01
C SER A 199 6.72 -30.82 11.14
N ASN A 200 7.24 -29.83 10.40
CA ASN A 200 8.63 -29.41 10.49
C ASN A 200 8.83 -28.43 11.66
N GLN A 201 8.91 -28.98 12.87
CA GLN A 201 9.00 -28.19 14.10
C GLN A 201 10.15 -27.16 14.11
N PRO A 202 11.40 -27.48 13.70
CA PRO A 202 12.46 -26.48 13.62
C PRO A 202 12.13 -25.30 12.70
N MET A 203 11.47 -25.55 11.57
CA MET A 203 11.06 -24.49 10.65
C MET A 203 9.94 -23.63 11.24
N MET A 204 8.99 -24.25 11.94
CA MET A 204 7.91 -23.53 12.62
C MET A 204 8.42 -22.64 13.75
N GLU A 205 9.46 -23.07 14.47
CA GLU A 205 10.14 -22.24 15.47
C GLU A 205 10.83 -21.03 14.83
N LYS A 206 11.46 -21.20 13.66
CA LYS A 206 12.01 -20.07 12.90
C LYS A 206 10.92 -19.13 12.38
N ALA A 207 9.82 -19.68 11.87
CA ALA A 207 8.67 -18.89 11.43
C ALA A 207 8.10 -18.02 12.56
N ALA A 208 8.01 -18.54 13.78
CA ALA A 208 7.60 -17.77 14.95
C ALA A 208 8.58 -16.62 15.28
N GLN A 209 9.89 -16.82 15.09
CA GLN A 209 10.89 -15.76 15.29
C GLN A 209 10.73 -14.63 14.26
N PHE A 210 10.47 -14.98 12.99
CA PHE A 210 10.16 -13.97 11.98
C PHE A 210 8.89 -13.19 12.30
N ASP A 211 7.81 -13.87 12.69
CA ASP A 211 6.55 -13.19 13.06
C ASP A 211 6.75 -12.26 14.27
N ALA A 212 7.54 -12.69 15.26
CA ALA A 212 7.87 -11.85 16.42
C ALA A 212 8.69 -10.59 16.06
N LEU A 213 9.55 -10.67 15.04
CA LEU A 213 10.36 -9.54 14.56
C LEU A 213 9.60 -8.61 13.63
N LEU A 214 8.74 -9.16 12.78
CA LEU A 214 8.06 -8.44 11.70
C LEU A 214 6.60 -8.09 12.02
N HIS A 215 6.05 -8.61 13.12
CA HIS A 215 4.67 -8.39 13.57
C HIS A 215 3.61 -8.69 12.49
N LEU A 216 3.84 -9.71 11.67
CA LEU A 216 2.99 -9.97 10.50
C LEU A 216 1.60 -10.47 10.88
N THR A 217 1.46 -11.24 11.97
CA THR A 217 0.15 -11.63 12.48
C THR A 217 -0.69 -10.40 12.82
N ASP A 218 -0.12 -9.45 13.57
CA ASP A 218 -0.83 -8.24 13.99
C ASP A 218 -1.18 -7.35 12.79
N TYR A 219 -0.25 -7.22 11.86
CA TYR A 219 -0.45 -6.51 10.61
C TYR A 219 -1.59 -7.10 9.77
N ASN A 220 -1.58 -8.43 9.54
CA ASN A 220 -2.64 -9.10 8.78
C ASN A 220 -3.99 -9.01 9.48
N MET A 221 -4.01 -9.04 10.83
CA MET A 221 -5.23 -8.83 11.61
C MET A 221 -5.77 -7.40 11.44
N ALA A 222 -4.91 -6.38 11.40
CA ALA A 222 -5.31 -5.01 11.15
C ALA A 222 -5.92 -4.86 9.75
N LEU A 223 -5.28 -5.44 8.73
CA LEU A 223 -5.80 -5.43 7.36
C LEU A 223 -7.15 -6.15 7.25
N GLN A 224 -7.28 -7.35 7.82
CA GLN A 224 -8.55 -8.09 7.84
C GLN A 224 -9.67 -7.29 8.50
N LYS A 225 -9.37 -6.59 9.61
CA LYS A 225 -10.34 -5.72 10.27
C LYS A 225 -10.78 -4.57 9.35
N ARG A 226 -9.86 -3.94 8.62
CA ARG A 226 -10.18 -2.88 7.64
C ARG A 226 -11.06 -3.41 6.51
N MET A 227 -10.68 -4.53 5.91
CA MET A 227 -11.48 -5.24 4.90
C MET A 227 -12.89 -5.55 5.38
N PHE A 228 -13.01 -6.08 6.60
CA PHE A 228 -14.30 -6.39 7.20
C PHE A 228 -15.17 -5.12 7.37
N ILE A 229 -14.60 -4.02 7.86
CA ILE A 229 -15.33 -2.76 8.01
C ILE A 229 -15.79 -2.24 6.64
N ALA A 230 -14.91 -2.24 5.63
CA ALA A 230 -15.24 -1.79 4.27
C ALA A 230 -16.39 -2.62 3.66
N ALA A 231 -16.31 -3.95 3.75
CA ALA A 231 -17.37 -4.84 3.26
C ALA A 231 -18.70 -4.58 3.98
N GLN A 232 -18.69 -4.40 5.31
CA GLN A 232 -19.90 -4.14 6.08
C GLN A 232 -20.49 -2.75 5.82
N LEU A 233 -19.64 -1.74 5.59
CA LEU A 233 -20.07 -0.40 5.20
C LEU A 233 -20.82 -0.45 3.87
N HIS A 234 -20.27 -1.13 2.87
CA HIS A 234 -20.92 -1.31 1.57
C HIS A 234 -22.31 -1.96 1.70
N VAL A 235 -22.41 -3.10 2.41
CA VAL A 235 -23.69 -3.78 2.65
C VAL A 235 -24.70 -2.84 3.31
N ARG A 236 -24.27 -2.01 4.27
CA ARG A 236 -25.18 -1.07 4.94
C ARG A 236 -25.61 0.08 4.05
N THR A 237 -24.72 0.66 3.25
CA THR A 237 -25.04 1.72 2.30
C THR A 237 -26.07 1.24 1.28
N LEU A 238 -25.95 0.01 0.79
CA LEU A 238 -26.92 -0.59 -0.13
C LEU A 238 -28.31 -0.82 0.50
N HIS A 239 -28.34 -1.29 1.75
CA HIS A 239 -29.61 -1.65 2.39
C HIS A 239 -30.29 -0.51 3.16
N ASN A 240 -29.53 0.47 3.63
CA ASN A 240 -29.99 1.58 4.46
C ASN A 240 -29.28 2.89 4.09
N PRO A 241 -29.47 3.41 2.86
CA PRO A 241 -28.74 4.59 2.35
C PRO A 241 -28.95 5.84 3.21
N ASP A 242 -30.10 5.96 3.90
CA ASP A 242 -30.44 7.09 4.77
C ASP A 242 -29.81 7.00 6.18
N GLN A 243 -29.11 5.91 6.49
CA GLN A 243 -28.44 5.72 7.79
C GLN A 243 -26.93 5.59 7.59
N PRO A 244 -26.16 6.66 7.84
CA PRO A 244 -24.71 6.58 7.77
C PRO A 244 -24.20 5.56 8.79
N ALA A 245 -23.45 4.56 8.32
CA ALA A 245 -22.90 3.55 9.20
C ALA A 245 -21.68 4.10 9.96
N ASP A 246 -21.66 3.94 11.30
CA ASP A 246 -20.49 4.27 12.11
C ASP A 246 -19.44 3.15 11.97
N SER A 247 -18.28 3.48 11.41
CA SER A 247 -17.16 2.55 11.25
C SER A 247 -16.69 1.95 12.59
N ARG A 248 -16.90 2.65 13.72
CA ARG A 248 -16.59 2.13 15.06
C ARG A 248 -17.57 1.05 15.51
N GLU A 249 -18.85 1.18 15.16
CA GLU A 249 -19.83 0.13 15.44
C GLU A 249 -19.52 -1.12 14.62
N LEU A 250 -19.16 -0.95 13.35
CA LEU A 250 -18.74 -2.06 12.49
C LEU A 250 -17.45 -2.72 13.01
N ALA A 251 -16.48 -1.94 13.48
CA ALA A 251 -15.27 -2.45 14.11
C ALA A 251 -15.59 -3.30 15.35
N ALA A 252 -16.60 -2.92 16.15
CA ALA A 252 -17.01 -3.68 17.33
C ALA A 252 -17.59 -5.07 16.99
N LEU A 253 -18.14 -5.26 15.78
CA LEU A 253 -18.62 -6.57 15.30
C LEU A 253 -17.47 -7.55 14.99
N PHE A 254 -16.25 -7.05 14.86
CA PHE A 254 -15.05 -7.87 14.63
C PHE A 254 -14.49 -8.44 15.94
N GLU A 255 -14.60 -7.71 17.05
CA GLU A 255 -13.97 -8.04 18.33
C GLU A 255 -14.33 -9.43 18.90
N PRO A 256 -15.59 -9.90 18.87
CA PRO A 256 -15.92 -11.24 19.35
C PRO A 256 -15.22 -12.38 18.59
N ARG A 257 -14.82 -12.13 17.33
CA ARG A 257 -14.14 -13.11 16.47
C ARG A 257 -12.62 -12.93 16.42
N ARG A 258 -12.11 -11.83 16.99
CA ARG A 258 -10.70 -11.44 16.92
C ARG A 258 -9.76 -12.57 17.36
N ALA A 259 -10.02 -13.20 18.51
CA ALA A 259 -9.14 -14.25 19.04
C ALA A 259 -9.00 -15.45 18.08
N MET A 260 -10.11 -15.91 17.52
CA MET A 260 -10.13 -17.00 16.54
C MET A 260 -9.36 -16.61 15.28
N PHE A 261 -9.57 -15.40 14.76
CA PHE A 261 -8.84 -14.91 13.58
C PHE A 261 -7.36 -14.71 13.85
N THR A 262 -6.98 -14.27 15.05
CA THR A 262 -5.56 -14.13 15.41
C THR A 262 -4.85 -15.47 15.36
N GLU A 263 -5.44 -16.54 15.90
CA GLU A 263 -4.83 -17.87 15.84
C GLU A 263 -4.74 -18.40 14.40
N GLN A 264 -5.82 -18.28 13.63
CA GLN A 264 -5.83 -18.69 12.21
C GLN A 264 -4.80 -17.91 11.39
N THR A 265 -4.72 -16.59 11.61
CA THR A 265 -3.77 -15.70 10.93
C THR A 265 -2.35 -16.07 11.31
N ARG A 266 -2.06 -16.29 12.60
CA ARG A 266 -0.73 -16.73 13.04
C ARG A 266 -0.32 -18.03 12.37
N ASN A 267 -1.22 -19.02 12.33
CA ASN A 267 -0.92 -20.30 11.67
C ASN A 267 -0.63 -20.13 10.18
N MET A 268 -1.39 -19.26 9.49
CA MET A 268 -1.16 -18.96 8.08
C MET A 268 0.17 -18.21 7.86
N VAL A 269 0.49 -17.24 8.71
CA VAL A 269 1.77 -16.52 8.69
C VAL A 269 2.93 -17.49 8.87
N MET A 270 2.84 -18.37 9.87
CA MET A 270 3.89 -19.36 10.13
C MET A 270 4.05 -20.33 8.97
N LEU A 271 2.93 -20.81 8.40
CA LEU A 271 2.93 -21.70 7.25
C LEU A 271 3.55 -21.04 6.01
N SER A 272 3.22 -19.77 5.77
CA SER A 272 3.78 -18.94 4.71
C SER A 272 5.30 -18.83 4.83
N PHE A 273 5.82 -18.54 6.03
CA PHE A 273 7.26 -18.52 6.27
C PHE A 273 7.92 -19.88 6.03
N ALA A 274 7.31 -20.94 6.58
CA ALA A 274 7.81 -22.30 6.42
C ALA A 274 7.88 -22.69 4.95
N HIS A 275 6.88 -22.32 4.16
CA HIS A 275 6.83 -22.58 2.72
C HIS A 275 7.86 -21.77 1.93
N THR A 276 7.94 -20.47 2.20
CA THR A 276 8.79 -19.52 1.46
C THR A 276 10.26 -19.88 1.57
N TYR A 277 10.70 -20.19 2.79
CA TYR A 277 12.10 -20.41 3.09
C TYR A 277 12.47 -21.89 3.25
N ARG A 278 11.61 -22.81 2.81
CA ARG A 278 11.80 -24.27 2.96
C ARG A 278 13.11 -24.80 2.37
N GLU A 279 13.65 -24.12 1.36
CA GLU A 279 14.86 -24.52 0.66
C GLU A 279 16.12 -23.83 1.21
N LEU A 280 15.97 -22.90 2.15
CA LEU A 280 17.08 -22.13 2.67
C LEU A 280 17.79 -22.88 3.81
N PRO A 281 19.12 -23.02 3.77
CA PRO A 281 19.86 -23.67 4.85
C PRO A 281 19.67 -22.95 6.20
N PRO A 282 19.66 -23.67 7.34
CA PRO A 282 19.43 -23.08 8.66
C PRO A 282 20.36 -21.90 9.00
N GLU A 283 21.63 -21.96 8.60
CA GLU A 283 22.61 -20.89 8.83
C GLU A 283 22.30 -19.62 8.02
N LYS A 284 21.66 -19.75 6.87
CA LYS A 284 21.23 -18.63 6.03
C LYS A 284 19.93 -18.02 6.55
N LEU A 285 19.03 -18.84 7.11
CA LEU A 285 17.86 -18.37 7.86
C LEU A 285 18.29 -17.54 9.08
N GLU A 286 19.29 -18.00 9.84
CA GLU A 286 19.85 -17.25 10.97
C GLU A 286 20.43 -15.90 10.51
N SER A 287 21.24 -15.93 9.45
CA SER A 287 21.81 -14.70 8.87
C SER A 287 20.74 -13.70 8.45
N TYR A 288 19.57 -14.17 8.01
CA TYR A 288 18.45 -13.30 7.67
C TYR A 288 17.76 -12.72 8.92
N LEU A 289 17.51 -13.53 9.95
CA LEU A 289 16.99 -13.06 11.23
C LEU A 289 17.92 -12.02 11.89
N ASP A 290 19.22 -12.24 11.85
CA ASP A 290 20.24 -11.31 12.33
C ASP A 290 20.15 -9.97 11.59
N PHE A 291 20.04 -10.01 10.26
CA PHE A 291 19.85 -8.81 9.45
C PHE A 291 18.56 -8.07 9.81
N LEU A 292 17.42 -8.77 9.89
CA LEU A 292 16.14 -8.17 10.26
C LEU A 292 16.16 -7.53 11.66
N SER A 293 17.04 -8.03 12.53
CA SER A 293 17.29 -7.50 13.87
C SER A 293 18.23 -6.29 13.90
N THR A 294 18.71 -5.81 12.76
CA THR A 294 19.51 -4.57 12.70
C THR A 294 18.62 -3.32 12.79
N PRO A 295 19.13 -2.18 13.30
CA PRO A 295 18.37 -0.92 13.31
C PRO A 295 17.91 -0.48 11.92
N SER A 296 18.78 -0.59 10.90
CA SER A 296 18.46 -0.21 9.52
C SER A 296 17.33 -1.06 8.94
N ALA A 297 17.39 -2.39 9.12
CA ALA A 297 16.34 -3.28 8.64
C ALA A 297 15.01 -3.05 9.37
N ARG A 298 15.02 -2.84 10.69
CA ARG A 298 13.79 -2.51 11.43
C ARG A 298 13.17 -1.21 10.94
N GLN A 299 13.96 -0.15 10.78
CA GLN A 299 13.49 1.13 10.28
C GLN A 299 12.89 1.00 8.88
N PHE A 300 13.55 0.26 8.00
CA PHE A 300 13.07 0.00 6.64
C PHE A 300 11.76 -0.79 6.62
N ASN A 301 11.67 -1.89 7.37
CA ASN A 301 10.45 -2.70 7.44
C ASN A 301 9.28 -1.89 8.02
N GLU A 302 9.52 -1.11 9.07
CA GLU A 302 8.47 -0.27 9.66
C GLU A 302 7.99 0.81 8.70
N ALA A 303 8.91 1.50 8.01
CA ALA A 303 8.55 2.51 7.01
C ALA A 303 7.78 1.90 5.83
N THR A 304 8.23 0.73 5.36
CA THR A 304 7.54 -0.01 4.29
C THR A 304 6.13 -0.40 4.74
N ARG A 305 5.96 -0.87 5.97
CA ARG A 305 4.65 -1.21 6.56
C ARG A 305 3.73 0.00 6.60
N MET A 306 4.23 1.12 7.12
CA MET A 306 3.44 2.36 7.20
C MET A 306 3.01 2.87 5.81
N GLY A 307 3.93 2.87 4.84
CA GLY A 307 3.61 3.28 3.47
C GLY A 307 2.62 2.34 2.79
N LEU A 308 2.74 1.02 3.03
CA LEU A 308 1.78 0.04 2.53
C LEU A 308 0.38 0.27 3.15
N GLU A 309 0.29 0.52 4.46
CA GLU A 309 -0.98 0.84 5.11
C GLU A 309 -1.61 2.11 4.54
N ALA A 310 -0.83 3.17 4.37
CA ALA A 310 -1.32 4.42 3.78
C ALA A 310 -1.79 4.23 2.34
N GLY A 311 -1.01 3.49 1.53
CA GLY A 311 -1.37 3.16 0.15
C GLY A 311 -2.65 2.34 0.07
N LEU A 312 -2.79 1.32 0.93
CA LEU A 312 -4.00 0.51 1.01
C LEU A 312 -5.21 1.34 1.43
N ASP A 313 -5.07 2.22 2.41
CA ASP A 313 -6.15 3.09 2.86
C ASP A 313 -6.66 3.97 1.71
N LEU A 314 -5.76 4.55 0.89
CA LEU A 314 -6.15 5.34 -0.27
C LEU A 314 -6.93 4.54 -1.32
N VAL A 315 -6.45 3.35 -1.69
CA VAL A 315 -7.15 2.52 -2.70
C VAL A 315 -8.47 1.96 -2.16
N PHE A 316 -8.59 1.72 -0.85
CA PHE A 316 -9.86 1.34 -0.22
C PHE A 316 -10.85 2.49 -0.18
N GLU A 317 -10.39 3.71 0.13
CA GLU A 317 -11.24 4.90 0.10
C GLU A 317 -11.77 5.15 -1.31
N ASP A 318 -10.92 5.05 -2.33
CA ASP A 318 -11.32 5.19 -3.73
C ASP A 318 -12.31 4.08 -4.14
N TYR A 319 -12.06 2.83 -3.75
CA TYR A 319 -12.98 1.73 -4.00
C TYR A 319 -14.35 1.96 -3.35
N ILE A 320 -14.39 2.40 -2.09
CA ILE A 320 -15.64 2.72 -1.38
C ILE A 320 -16.37 3.89 -2.03
N ALA A 321 -15.64 4.93 -2.46
CA ALA A 321 -16.21 6.09 -3.14
C ALA A 321 -16.80 5.71 -4.49
N GLY A 322 -16.06 4.94 -5.31
CA GLY A 322 -16.54 4.44 -6.60
C GLY A 322 -17.79 3.58 -6.46
N LEU A 323 -17.89 2.76 -5.40
CA LEU A 323 -19.10 2.00 -5.10
C LEU A 323 -20.31 2.87 -4.70
N ALA A 324 -20.09 4.08 -4.17
CA ALA A 324 -21.15 4.99 -3.75
C ALA A 324 -21.68 5.88 -4.88
N GLU A 325 -20.96 5.99 -5.99
CA GLU A 325 -21.37 6.76 -7.18
C GLU A 325 -22.28 5.97 -8.14
N LEU A 326 -22.50 4.68 -7.87
CA LEU A 326 -23.33 3.74 -8.63
C LEU A 326 -24.77 3.66 -8.11
#